data_AF-A0A847M3N0-F1
#
_entry.id   AF-A0A847M3N0-F1
#
_cell.length_a   1.000
_cell.length_b   1.000
_cell.length_c   1.000
_cell.angle_alpha   90.00
_cell.angle_beta   90.00
_cell.angle_gamma   90.00
#
_symmetry.space_group_name_H-M   'P 1'
#
loop_
_entity.id
_entity.type
_entity.pdbx_description
1 polymer ?
#
loop_
_entity_poly.entity_id
_entity_poly.type
_entity_poly.pdbx_seq_one_letter_code
_entity_poly.pdbx_strand_id
1 'polypeptide(L)' 'MKNITLSIEDDVLKAGREYARNHNISFNVLVRRLIEQTVVPKKGQWLEDTFSLMDKLTVSTTNQKWSRDELYRV' A
#
# COMPACT_ATOMS: atom_id res chain seq x y z
N MET A 1 4.63 9.67 -23.13
CA MET A 1 4.03 10.21 -21.89
C MET A 1 3.37 11.55 -22.21
N LYS A 2 2.24 11.87 -21.57
CA LYS A 2 1.60 13.18 -21.68
C LYS A 2 1.95 14.00 -20.43
N ASN A 3 2.24 15.28 -20.61
CA ASN A 3 2.49 16.19 -19.48
C ASN A 3 1.16 16.72 -18.95
N ILE A 4 1.07 16.93 -17.65
CA ILE A 4 -0.05 17.60 -17.00
C ILE A 4 0.46 18.88 -16.32
N THR A 5 -0.36 19.93 -16.36
CA THR A 5 -0.15 21.13 -15.55
C THR A 5 -1.05 21.02 -14.33
N LEU A 6 -0.46 21.04 -13.14
CA LEU A 6 -1.17 20.94 -11.87
C LEU A 6 -0.99 22.24 -11.08
N SER A 7 -2.10 22.88 -10.71
CA SER A 7 -2.08 24.00 -9.77
C SER A 7 -2.13 23.42 -8.35
N ILE A 8 -1.18 23.83 -7.51
CA ILE A 8 -1.03 23.36 -6.13
C ILE A 8 -0.38 24.48 -5.31
N GLU A 9 -0.70 24.54 -4.02
CA GLU A 9 -0.07 25.48 -3.09
C GLU A 9 1.44 25.20 -2.98
N ASP A 10 2.25 26.28 -2.85
CA ASP A 10 3.71 26.19 -2.93
C ASP A 10 4.33 25.44 -1.75
N ASP A 11 3.73 25.58 -0.57
CA ASP A 11 4.09 24.86 0.65
C ASP A 11 3.85 23.34 0.50
N VAL A 12 2.71 22.96 -0.06
CA VAL A 12 2.39 21.56 -0.38
C VAL A 12 3.34 21.00 -1.44
N LEU A 13 3.68 21.79 -2.47
CA LEU A 13 4.65 21.38 -3.48
C LEU A 13 6.04 21.13 -2.87
N LYS A 14 6.49 21.98 -1.95
CA LYS A 14 7.76 21.82 -1.23
C LYS A 14 7.74 20.56 -0.37
N ALA A 15 6.73 20.40 0.47
CA ALA A 15 6.57 19.21 1.33
C ALA A 15 6.50 17.92 0.51
N GLY A 16 5.74 17.92 -0.59
CA GLY A 16 5.63 16.78 -1.50
C GLY A 16 6.95 16.41 -2.18
N ARG A 17 7.77 17.39 -2.56
CA ARG A 17 9.10 17.15 -3.12
C ARG A 17 10.08 16.57 -2.09
N GLU A 18 10.02 17.05 -0.85
CA GLU A 18 10.83 16.53 0.24
C GLU A 18 10.45 15.09 0.57
N TYR A 19 9.15 14.80 0.70
CA TYR A 19 8.66 13.45 0.89
C TYR A 19 9.14 12.51 -0.23
N ALA A 20 8.99 12.90 -1.49
CA ALA A 20 9.45 12.11 -2.62
C ALA A 20 10.97 11.83 -2.55
N ARG A 21 11.76 12.84 -2.19
CA ARG A 21 13.22 12.71 -2.03
C ARG A 21 13.59 11.73 -0.92
N ASN A 22 12.94 11.81 0.25
CA ASN A 22 13.18 10.90 1.37
C ASN A 22 12.86 9.44 1.02
N HIS A 23 11.96 9.23 0.06
CA HIS A 23 11.61 7.91 -0.47
C HIS A 23 12.34 7.55 -1.79
N ASN A 24 13.41 8.27 -2.17
CA ASN A 24 14.21 8.05 -3.37
C ASN A 24 13.38 7.99 -4.68
N ILE A 25 12.33 8.81 -4.79
CA ILE A 25 11.51 8.94 -6.00
C ILE A 25 11.35 10.40 -6.40
N SER A 26 10.99 10.66 -7.66
CA SER A 26 10.65 12.02 -8.09
C SER A 26 9.21 12.36 -7.69
N PHE A 27 8.93 13.65 -7.53
CA PHE A 27 7.56 14.13 -7.25
C PHE A 27 6.56 13.68 -8.33
N ASN A 28 6.98 13.66 -9.61
CA ASN A 28 6.14 13.14 -10.70
C ASN A 28 5.85 11.63 -10.57
N VAL A 29 6.76 10.84 -10.00
CA VAL A 29 6.50 9.41 -9.71
C VAL A 29 5.48 9.30 -8.58
N LEU A 30 5.62 10.12 -7.53
CA LEU A 30 4.66 10.16 -6.42
C LEU A 30 3.25 10.49 -6.90
N VAL A 31 3.09 11.58 -7.66
CA VAL A 31 1.78 11.99 -8.22
C VAL A 31 1.17 10.88 -9.07
N ARG A 32 1.94 10.25 -9.95
CA ARG A 32 1.45 9.14 -10.77
C ARG A 32 0.97 7.95 -9.93
N ARG A 33 1.74 7.55 -8.90
CA ARG A 33 1.36 6.44 -8.01
C ARG A 33 0.07 6.75 -7.27
N LEU A 34 -0.08 7.98 -6.76
CA LEU A 34 -1.30 8.38 -6.06
C LEU A 34 -2.51 8.39 -6.99
N ILE A 35 -2.35 8.93 -8.21
CA ILE A 35 -3.41 8.90 -9.22
C ILE A 35 -3.77 7.44 -9.54
N GLU A 36 -2.79 6.60 -9.85
CA GLU A 36 -2.99 5.18 -10.16
C GLU A 36 -3.71 4.45 -9.04
N GLN A 37 -3.26 4.62 -7.79
CA GLN A 37 -3.91 4.02 -6.61
C GLN A 37 -5.36 4.49 -6.42
N THR A 38 -5.67 5.71 -6.83
CA THR A 38 -7.01 6.31 -6.67
C THR A 38 -7.95 5.91 -7.79
N VAL A 39 -7.47 5.90 -9.04
CA VAL A 39 -8.31 5.73 -10.23
C VAL A 39 -8.32 4.30 -10.78
N VAL A 40 -7.26 3.52 -10.51
CA VAL A 40 -7.23 2.11 -10.87
C VAL A 40 -7.85 1.36 -9.70
N PRO A 41 -9.08 0.82 -9.82
CA PRO A 41 -9.63 -0.02 -8.79
C PRO A 41 -8.64 -1.17 -8.55
N LYS A 42 -8.11 -1.28 -7.33
CA LYS A 42 -7.56 -2.56 -6.86
C LYS A 42 -8.72 -3.54 -6.80
N LYS A 43 -9.13 -4.06 -7.95
CA LYS A 43 -10.21 -5.05 -8.09
C LYS A 43 -9.77 -6.28 -7.33
N GLY A 44 -10.10 -6.39 -6.05
CA GLY A 44 -10.05 -7.63 -5.27
C GLY A 44 -8.71 -8.38 -5.21
N GLN A 45 -7.66 -7.95 -5.92
CA GLN A 45 -6.49 -8.78 -6.18
C GLN A 45 -5.75 -9.07 -4.89
N TRP A 46 -5.67 -8.09 -3.98
CA TRP A 46 -5.09 -8.33 -2.66
C TRP A 46 -5.88 -9.37 -1.86
N LEU A 47 -7.21 -9.41 -2.01
CA LEU A 47 -8.10 -10.35 -1.33
C LEU A 47 -7.97 -11.75 -1.95
N GLU A 48 -7.97 -11.83 -3.28
CA GLU A 48 -7.74 -13.05 -4.05
C GLU A 48 -6.32 -13.62 -3.84
N ASP A 49 -5.30 -12.76 -3.76
CA ASP A 49 -3.92 -13.13 -3.45
C ASP A 49 -3.83 -13.67 -2.02
N THR A 50 -4.56 -13.05 -1.08
CA THR A 50 -4.62 -13.53 0.31
C THR A 50 -5.27 -14.91 0.37
N PHE A 51 -6.42 -15.13 -0.29
CA PHE A 51 -7.07 -16.44 -0.36
C PHE A 51 -6.18 -17.46 -1.07
N SER A 52 -5.54 -17.11 -2.17
CA SER A 52 -4.60 -17.98 -2.89
C SER A 52 -3.40 -18.39 -2.03
N LEU A 53 -2.91 -17.53 -1.14
CA LEU A 53 -1.85 -17.87 -0.19
C LEU A 53 -2.36 -18.80 0.91
N MET A 54 -3.58 -18.57 1.41
CA MET A 54 -4.21 -19.44 2.42
C MET A 54 -4.51 -20.84 1.88
N ASP A 55 -5.03 -20.94 0.65
CA ASP A 55 -5.37 -22.23 0.02
C ASP A 55 -4.13 -23.09 -0.29
N LYS A 56 -2.97 -22.45 -0.52
CA LYS A 56 -1.69 -23.15 -0.71
C LYS A 56 -1.10 -23.70 0.59
N LEU A 57 -1.54 -23.19 1.74
CA LEU A 57 -1.02 -23.63 3.03
C LEU A 57 -1.77 -24.88 3.47
N THR A 58 -1.14 -26.04 3.30
CA THR A 58 -1.63 -27.31 3.87
C THR A 58 -1.29 -27.36 5.36
N VAL A 59 -1.99 -26.57 6.18
CA VAL A 59 -1.79 -26.57 7.63
C VAL A 59 -2.63 -27.69 8.23
N SER A 60 -1.97 -28.68 8.85
CA SER A 60 -2.69 -29.54 9.79
C SER A 60 -3.02 -28.71 11.02
N THR A 61 -4.29 -28.49 11.31
CA THR A 61 -4.73 -27.96 12.60
C THR A 61 -4.43 -29.02 13.66
N THR A 62 -3.18 -29.09 14.10
CA THR A 62 -2.93 -29.53 15.47
C THR A 62 -3.75 -28.59 16.34
N ASN A 63 -4.46 -29.14 17.32
CA ASN A 63 -5.53 -28.50 18.10
C ASN A 63 -5.00 -27.37 19.03
N GLN A 64 -4.01 -26.60 18.57
CA GLN A 64 -3.43 -25.45 19.22
C GLN A 64 -4.50 -24.37 19.32
N LYS A 65 -4.87 -24.09 20.56
CA LYS A 65 -5.72 -22.98 20.93
C LYS A 65 -4.81 -21.95 21.58
N TRP A 66 -5.00 -20.70 21.20
CA TRP A 66 -4.38 -19.57 21.89
C TRP A 66 -5.45 -18.86 22.72
N SER A 67 -5.13 -18.61 23.97
CA SER A 67 -5.86 -17.68 24.82
C SER A 67 -5.62 -16.24 24.37
N ARG A 68 -6.54 -15.34 24.72
CA ARG A 68 -6.45 -13.93 24.34
C ARG A 68 -5.14 -13.30 24.81
N ASP A 69 -4.72 -13.63 26.03
CA ASP A 69 -3.56 -13.03 26.66
C ASP A 69 -2.24 -13.50 26.02
N GLU A 70 -2.20 -14.69 25.41
CA GLU A 70 -1.04 -15.19 24.66
C GLU A 70 -0.83 -14.47 23.32
N LEU A 71 -1.89 -13.90 22.75
CA LEU A 71 -1.83 -13.18 21.46
C LEU A 71 -1.45 -11.70 21.64
N TYR A 72 -1.59 -11.14 22.84
CA TYR A 72 -1.11 -9.79 23.15
C TYR A 72 0.37 -9.83 23.50
N ARG A 73 1.23 -9.38 22.58
CA ARG A 73 2.61 -9.00 22.93
C ARG A 73 2.56 -7.62 23.59
N VAL A 74 2.99 -7.56 24.86
CA VAL A 74 3.22 -6.31 25.61
C VAL A 74 4.27 -5.47 24.90
#